data_AF-A0A1I7V1B3-F1
#
_entry.id   AF-A0A1I7V1B3-F1
#
_cell.length_a   1.000
_cell.length_b   1.000
_cell.length_c   1.000
_cell.angle_alpha   90.00
_cell.angle_beta   90.00
_cell.angle_gamma   90.00
#
_symmetry.space_group_name_H-M   'P 1'
#
loop_
_entity.id
_entity.type
_entity.pdbx_description
1 polymer ?
#
loop_
_entity_poly.entity_id
_entity_poly.type
_entity_poly.pdbx_seq_one_letter_code
_entity_poly.pdbx_strand_id
1 'polypeptide(L)'
;MKEVLKGCGGELMDPRTTKMKFQEPDYPDMYIHGGIHIRRNDGRLAVIDINYYDSYHEDAGTQEIQKYLSSREIWESKDDYWYEPCFRFFFF
;
A
#
# COMPACT_ATOMS: atom_id res chain seq x y z
N MET A 1 -10.69 -1.23 7.62
CA MET A 1 -10.69 -1.34 6.15
C MET A 1 -12.09 -1.16 5.58
N LYS A 2 -12.23 -0.54 4.39
CA LYS A 2 -13.51 -0.37 3.68
C LYS A 2 -14.10 -1.71 3.21
N GLU A 3 -15.42 -1.85 3.29
CA GLU A 3 -16.12 -3.12 2.98
C GLU A 3 -15.91 -3.60 1.55
N VAL A 4 -15.84 -2.70 0.56
CA VAL A 4 -15.56 -3.07 -0.84
C VAL A 4 -14.23 -3.81 -0.99
N LEU A 5 -13.19 -3.37 -0.29
CA LEU A 5 -11.87 -4.00 -0.34
C LEU A 5 -11.83 -5.30 0.45
N LYS A 6 -12.53 -5.36 1.59
CA LYS A 6 -12.71 -6.62 2.33
C LYS A 6 -13.42 -7.68 1.49
N GLY A 7 -14.45 -7.29 0.74
CA GLY A 7 -15.15 -8.17 -0.20
C GLY A 7 -14.26 -8.71 -1.32
N CYS A 8 -13.19 -7.99 -1.66
CA CYS A 8 -12.16 -8.45 -2.59
C CYS A 8 -11.04 -9.28 -1.94
N GLY A 9 -11.11 -9.57 -0.64
CA GLY A 9 -10.03 -10.25 0.09
C GLY A 9 -8.80 -9.38 0.33
N GLY A 10 -8.98 -8.06 0.42
CA GLY A 10 -7.90 -7.12 0.71
C GLY A 10 -7.38 -7.26 2.14
N GLU A 11 -6.05 -7.33 2.28
CA GLU A 11 -5.35 -7.40 3.55
C GLU A 11 -4.44 -6.18 3.71
N LEU A 12 -4.50 -5.51 4.86
CA LEU A 12 -3.64 -4.37 5.14
C LEU A 12 -2.31 -4.86 5.72
N MET A 13 -1.22 -4.57 5.02
CA MET A 13 0.10 -5.09 5.38
C MET A 13 0.87 -4.12 6.29
N ASP A 14 1.79 -4.65 7.08
CA ASP A 14 2.66 -3.84 7.94
C ASP A 14 3.88 -3.33 7.14
N PRO A 15 4.13 -2.01 7.09
CA PRO A 15 5.23 -1.44 6.30
C PRO A 15 6.62 -1.83 6.82
N ARG A 16 6.71 -2.31 8.07
CA ARG A 16 7.97 -2.74 8.68
C ARG A 16 8.39 -4.14 8.27
N THR A 17 7.45 -4.95 7.78
CA THR A 17 7.69 -6.37 7.47
C THR A 17 7.35 -6.71 6.02
N THR A 18 6.55 -5.89 5.35
CA THR A 18 6.09 -6.13 3.99
C THR A 18 6.60 -5.04 3.07
N LYS A 19 7.37 -5.44 2.07
CA LYS A 19 7.90 -4.55 1.03
C LYS A 19 7.77 -5.19 -0.35
N MET A 20 7.48 -4.37 -1.35
CA MET A 20 7.38 -4.78 -2.74
C MET A 20 8.34 -3.95 -3.56
N LYS A 21 9.25 -4.63 -4.27
CA LYS A 21 10.19 -4.00 -5.18
C LYS A 21 9.54 -3.87 -6.55
N PHE A 22 9.57 -2.67 -7.13
CA PHE A 22 9.16 -2.42 -8.50
C PHE A 22 10.21 -1.58 -9.22
N GLN A 23 10.20 -1.65 -10.55
CA GLN A 23 11.13 -0.91 -11.38
C GLN A 23 10.33 -0.15 -12.44
N GLU A 24 10.51 1.16 -12.49
CA GLU A 24 10.04 1.97 -13.61
C GLU A 24 11.19 2.17 -14.62
N PRO A 25 10.91 2.23 -15.92
CA PRO A 25 11.93 2.56 -16.92
C PRO A 25 12.63 3.87 -16.55
N ASP A 26 13.96 3.89 -16.65
CA ASP A 26 14.80 5.06 -16.36
C ASP A 26 14.90 5.48 -14.88
N TYR A 27 14.27 4.76 -13.95
CA TYR A 27 14.38 5.00 -12.50
C TYR A 27 15.15 3.89 -11.79
N PRO A 28 15.84 4.20 -10.66
CA PRO A 28 16.35 3.19 -9.75
C PRO A 28 15.24 2.28 -9.23
N ASP A 29 15.62 1.15 -8.65
CA ASP A 29 14.70 0.28 -7.93
C ASP A 29 13.91 1.07 -6.87
N MET A 30 12.60 0.90 -6.87
CA MET A 30 11.69 1.53 -5.93
C MET A 30 10.98 0.49 -5.08
N TYR A 31 10.57 0.91 -3.88
CA TYR A 31 9.96 0.05 -2.89
C TYR A 31 8.65 0.65 -2.39
N ILE A 32 7.65 -0.22 -2.26
CA ILE A 32 6.39 0.07 -1.59
C ILE A 32 6.40 -0.69 -0.27
N HIS A 33 6.24 0.02 0.85
CA HIS A 33 6.18 -0.57 2.18
C HIS A 33 4.73 -0.66 2.65
N GLY A 34 4.26 -1.88 2.91
CA GLY A 34 2.89 -2.17 3.32
C GLY A 34 1.91 -2.18 2.13
N GLY A 35 0.83 -1.42 2.25
CA GLY A 35 -0.26 -1.31 1.29
C GLY A 35 -1.42 -2.26 1.59
N ILE A 36 -2.46 -2.19 0.76
CA ILE A 36 -3.56 -3.16 0.76
C ILE A 36 -3.25 -4.21 -0.31
N HIS A 37 -3.02 -5.43 0.12
CA HIS A 37 -2.68 -6.56 -0.74
C HIS A 37 -3.95 -7.32 -1.08
N ILE A 38 -4.21 -7.48 -2.38
CA ILE A 38 -5.33 -8.26 -2.91
C ILE A 38 -4.73 -9.40 -3.72
N ARG A 39 -4.92 -10.63 -3.25
CA ARG A 39 -4.45 -11.82 -3.95
C ARG A 39 -5.57 -12.39 -4.81
N ARG A 40 -5.31 -12.49 -6.11
CA ARG A 40 -6.24 -13.08 -7.08
C ARG A 40 -6.14 -14.61 -7.06
N ASN A 41 -7.18 -15.27 -7.56
CA ASN A 41 -7.24 -16.73 -7.68
C ASN A 41 -6.15 -17.31 -8.60
N ASP A 42 -5.61 -16.50 -9.52
CA ASP A 42 -4.49 -16.87 -10.39
C ASP A 42 -3.11 -16.67 -9.74
N GLY A 43 -3.08 -16.33 -8.44
CA GLY A 43 -1.87 -16.10 -7.67
C GLY A 43 -1.25 -14.71 -7.83
N ARG A 44 -1.76 -13.88 -8.75
CA ARG A 44 -1.26 -12.50 -8.96
C ARG A 44 -1.61 -11.62 -7.78
N LEU A 45 -0.75 -10.64 -7.52
CA LEU A 45 -0.88 -9.73 -6.40
C LEU A 45 -1.14 -8.31 -6.91
N ALA A 46 -2.24 -7.70 -6.47
CA ALA A 46 -2.46 -6.28 -6.61
C ALA A 46 -2.15 -5.59 -5.27
N VAL A 47 -1.43 -4.48 -5.30
CA VAL A 47 -1.10 -3.66 -4.14
C VAL A 47 -1.70 -2.28 -4.35
N ILE A 48 -2.52 -1.84 -3.41
CA ILE A 48 -3.01 -0.46 -3.32
C ILE A 48 -2.10 0.28 -2.35
N ASP A 49 -1.41 1.30 -2.85
CA ASP A 49 -0.68 2.25 -2.02
C ASP A 49 -1.68 3.18 -1.31
N ILE A 50 -1.50 3.31 0.00
CA ILE A 50 -2.39 4.07 0.89
C ILE A 50 -1.74 5.34 1.46
N ASN A 51 -0.45 5.54 1.26
CA ASN A 51 0.33 6.62 1.87
C ASN A 51 0.99 7.55 0.85
N TYR A 52 0.89 7.24 -0.44
CA TYR A 52 1.50 8.00 -1.52
C TYR A 52 3.01 8.15 -1.31
N TYR A 53 3.65 7.08 -0.87
CA TYR A 53 5.06 7.10 -0.53
C TYR A 53 5.76 5.84 -1.05
N ASP A 54 6.48 6.02 -2.14
CA ASP A 54 7.48 5.13 -2.70
C ASP A 54 8.86 5.56 -2.20
N SER A 55 9.70 4.58 -1.85
CA SER A 55 11.04 4.83 -1.33
C SER A 55 12.08 4.21 -2.26
N TYR A 56 13.21 4.89 -2.42
CA TYR A 56 14.41 4.31 -3.05
C TYR A 56 15.20 3.43 -2.08
N HIS A 57 14.77 3.38 -0.82
CA HIS A 57 15.38 2.57 0.20
C HIS A 57 14.61 1.26 0.37
N GLU A 58 15.36 0.17 0.51
CA GLU A 58 14.77 -1.15 0.67
C GLU A 58 13.94 -1.25 1.96
N ASP A 59 14.37 -0.55 3.01
CA ASP A 59 13.70 -0.53 4.31
C ASP A 59 13.01 0.80 4.56
N ALA A 60 11.82 0.73 5.18
CA ALA A 60 11.02 1.91 5.46
C ALA A 60 11.69 2.79 6.53
N GLY A 61 11.81 4.08 6.23
CA GLY A 61 12.25 5.08 7.20
C GLY A 61 11.20 5.32 8.29
N THR A 62 11.63 5.82 9.46
CA THR A 62 10.70 6.11 10.58
C THR A 62 9.56 7.05 10.20
N GLN A 63 9.86 8.09 9.39
CA GLN A 63 8.85 9.03 8.92
C GLN A 63 7.82 8.37 7.99
N GLU A 64 8.28 7.49 7.11
CA GLU A 64 7.44 6.73 6.17
C GLU A 64 6.51 5.78 6.94
N ILE A 65 7.06 5.07 7.94
CA ILE A 65 6.30 4.21 8.84
C ILE A 65 5.22 5.01 9.58
N GLN A 66 5.59 6.14 10.18
CA GLN A 66 4.63 6.98 10.91
C GLN A 66 3.51 7.47 10.00
N LYS A 67 3.85 7.99 8.81
CA LYS A 67 2.87 8.44 7.83
C LYS A 67 1.94 7.30 7.40
N TYR A 68 2.49 6.11 7.16
CA TYR A 68 1.71 4.93 6.83
C TYR A 68 0.75 4.55 7.96
N LEU A 69 1.20 4.55 9.21
CA LEU A 69 0.35 4.19 10.36
C LEU A 69 -0.81 5.18 10.52
N SER A 70 -0.57 6.49 10.33
CA SER A 70 -1.64 7.49 10.30
C SER A 70 -2.61 7.27 9.13
N SER A 71 -2.12 6.98 7.93
CA SER A 71 -2.99 6.60 6.79
C SER A 71 -3.82 5.35 7.12
N ARG A 72 -3.20 4.32 7.70
CA ARG A 72 -3.86 3.08 8.12
C ARG A 72 -5.03 3.35 9.05
N GLU A 73 -4.88 4.23 10.04
CA GLU A 73 -5.98 4.59 10.95
C GLU A 73 -7.18 5.18 10.19
N ILE A 74 -6.94 6.03 9.19
CA ILE A 74 -7.99 6.59 8.32
C ILE A 74 -8.68 5.47 7.52
N TRP A 75 -7.91 4.55 6.94
CA TRP A 75 -8.43 3.39 6.19
C TRP A 75 -9.18 2.37 7.05
N GLU A 76 -8.84 2.30 8.33
CA GLU A 76 -9.51 1.49 9.35
C GLU A 76 -10.77 2.18 9.90
N SER A 77 -10.84 3.51 9.81
CA SER A 77 -11.95 4.30 10.32
C SER A 77 -13.25 4.11 9.51
N LYS A 78 -14.37 4.38 10.18
CA LYS A 78 -15.70 4.50 9.56
C LYS A 78 -15.92 5.86 8.90
N ASP A 79 -14.93 6.76 8.94
CA ASP A 79 -15.05 8.10 8.36
C ASP A 79 -15.02 8.01 6.83
N ASP A 80 -15.90 8.77 6.18
CA ASP A 80 -15.98 8.89 4.73
C ASP A 80 -14.94 9.89 4.17
N TYR A 81 -14.23 10.62 5.04
CA TYR A 81 -13.04 11.38 4.66
C TYR A 81 -11.83 10.46 4.47
N TRP A 82 -11.71 9.90 3.27
CA TRP A 82 -10.48 9.33 2.73
C TRP A 82 -10.14 10.06 1.43
N TYR A 83 -8.85 10.20 1.12
CA TYR A 83 -8.37 10.90 -0.07
C TYR A 83 -8.75 10.14 -1.35
N GLU A 84 -10.01 10.27 -1.75
CA GLU A 84 -10.64 9.69 -2.94
C GLU A 84 -10.00 10.05 -4.30
N PRO A 85 -9.28 11.18 -4.50
CA PRO A 85 -8.87 11.56 -5.85
C PRO A 85 -7.79 10.66 -6.48
N CYS A 86 -7.02 9.92 -5.69
CA CYS A 86 -5.94 9.11 -6.24
C CYS A 86 -5.85 7.78 -5.47
N PHE A 87 -5.84 6.67 -6.22
CA PHE A 87 -5.26 5.40 -5.78
C PHE A 87 -4.10 5.04 -6.71
N ARG A 88 -2.95 4.62 -6.17
CA ARG A 88 -1.90 3.97 -6.97
C ARG A 88 -2.05 2.46 -6.83
N PHE A 89 -2.24 1.80 -7.97
CA PHE A 89 -2.34 0.35 -8.07
C PHE A 89 -1.08 -0.19 -8.72
N PHE A 90 -0.49 -1.19 -8.08
CA PHE A 90 0.65 -1.92 -8.60
C PHE A 90 0.25 -3.38 -8.76
N PHE A 91 0.64 -3.98 -9.89
CA PHE A 91 0.35 -5.38 -10.19
C PHE A 91 1.67 -6.14 -10.29
N PHE A 92 1.76 -7.21 -9.51
CA PHE A 92 2.91 -8.11 -9.43
C PHE A 92 2.50 -9.54 -9.82
#